data_AF-A0A9X4QQE4-F1
#
_entry.id   AF-A0A9X4QQE4-F1
#
_cell.length_a   1.000
_cell.length_b   1.000
_cell.length_c   1.000
_cell.angle_alpha   90.00
_cell.angle_beta   90.00
_cell.angle_gamma   90.00
#
_symmetry.space_group_name_H-M   'P 1'
#
loop_
_entity.id
_entity.type
_entity.pdbx_description
1 polymer ?
#
loop_
_entity_poly.entity_id
_entity_poly.type
_entity_poly.pdbx_seq_one_letter_code
_entity_poly.pdbx_strand_id
1 'polypeptide(L)'
;MAKTDRKLRLVLSGYYGFRNSGDEAVLLSILNALEQAGEDQGVFVEPIVLSGDPAWTARQYGVWSVPRMKLREVREAIAASDGVISGGGSLLQDATGLGSIPYYLGILEMARWARKPTFVYAQGIGPVKRRMFGPFIARAMRKASYVSVRDAESAALLAGFGVPEDRVAVVPDPVMGLPLPPSAGGAEVRGAAAGGAAGDGGRAAEGRSAASGEPGAAGGAWGSGLAGAAAAGAAGDGPRAADGARGSGLAGAAAAGAGERDAAPAEGAGAARGGGTDRPPLVGVSVRFWRGDRSDLDRIAAALAALARQRPVRLRFLPFHEGADEDASRYVIERLGDATVMAEIAPAHDAPQEMLREIDRCDLLVGMRLHSLIYAANREVPLLGLSYDPKIDQFLHRLGDRPIGTVDAIDVQHFAAKAVQFIEDPAQWRIDHYSAIRRLKEEAALPAQRIVEACLELRGR
;
A
#
# COMPACT_ATOMS: atom_id res chain seq x y z
N MET A 1 -15.60 17.42 -23.01
CA MET A 1 -16.04 16.28 -22.18
C MET A 1 -17.40 16.62 -21.63
N ALA A 2 -18.43 15.84 -21.98
CA ALA A 2 -19.77 16.02 -21.44
C ALA A 2 -19.70 15.83 -19.92
N LYS A 3 -20.20 16.79 -19.14
CA LYS A 3 -20.40 16.60 -17.69
C LYS A 3 -21.39 15.46 -17.53
N THR A 4 -20.93 14.29 -17.07
CA THR A 4 -21.79 13.16 -16.70
C THR A 4 -22.75 13.62 -15.60
N ASP A 5 -24.04 13.68 -15.92
CA ASP A 5 -25.10 14.15 -15.00
C ASP A 5 -25.39 13.12 -13.88
N ARG A 6 -24.89 11.89 -14.04
CA ARG A 6 -24.97 10.84 -13.03
C ARG A 6 -23.81 10.97 -12.04
N LYS A 7 -24.14 11.02 -10.74
CA LYS A 7 -23.20 11.19 -9.64
C LYS A 7 -23.41 10.17 -8.53
N LEU A 8 -22.36 9.49 -8.08
CA LEU A 8 -22.35 8.58 -6.92
C LEU A 8 -21.52 9.18 -5.79
N ARG A 9 -22.06 9.22 -4.57
CA ARG A 9 -21.35 9.65 -3.36
C ARG A 9 -20.95 8.44 -2.53
N LEU A 10 -19.67 8.20 -2.36
CA LEU A 10 -19.17 7.04 -1.61
C LEU A 10 -18.36 7.50 -0.40
N VAL A 11 -18.71 7.03 0.79
CA VAL A 11 -17.93 7.30 2.01
C VAL A 11 -16.82 6.26 2.14
N LEU A 12 -15.57 6.71 2.30
CA LEU A 12 -14.41 5.84 2.49
C LEU A 12 -13.97 5.91 3.96
N SER A 13 -13.88 4.75 4.61
CA SER A 13 -13.40 4.59 5.98
C SER A 13 -12.11 3.79 6.01
N GLY A 14 -11.05 4.36 6.58
CA GLY A 14 -9.75 3.71 6.73
C GLY A 14 -8.85 4.49 7.69
N TYR A 15 -7.58 4.11 7.77
CA TYR A 15 -6.58 4.81 8.58
C TYR A 15 -5.97 5.99 7.80
N TYR A 16 -6.82 6.95 7.42
CA TYR A 16 -6.46 8.06 6.54
C TYR A 16 -6.28 9.38 7.29
N GLY A 17 -5.39 10.24 6.78
CA GLY A 17 -5.06 11.53 7.38
C GLY A 17 -4.15 11.43 8.59
N PHE A 18 -3.43 10.32 8.72
CA PHE A 18 -2.38 10.11 9.73
C PHE A 18 -0.98 10.21 9.14
N ARG A 19 -0.87 10.51 7.83
CA ARG A 19 0.40 10.63 7.10
C ARG A 19 1.22 9.32 7.13
N ASN A 20 0.53 8.18 7.19
CA ASN A 20 1.15 6.88 7.03
C ASN A 20 1.28 6.57 5.53
N SER A 21 2.50 6.61 5.00
CA SER A 21 2.77 6.41 3.56
C SER A 21 2.09 5.17 2.96
N GLY A 22 1.93 4.07 3.72
CA GLY A 22 1.22 2.88 3.25
C GLY A 22 -0.29 3.08 3.13
N ASP A 23 -0.94 3.56 4.20
CA ASP A 23 -2.40 3.76 4.19
C ASP A 23 -2.83 4.90 3.25
N GLU A 24 -2.00 5.94 3.14
CA GLU A 24 -2.17 7.02 2.18
C GLU A 24 -2.03 6.50 0.72
N ALA A 25 -1.14 5.53 0.46
CA ALA A 25 -1.01 4.89 -0.86
C ALA A 25 -2.27 4.10 -1.21
N VAL A 26 -2.78 3.35 -0.23
CA VAL A 26 -4.00 2.57 -0.36
C VAL A 26 -5.18 3.49 -0.65
N LEU A 27 -5.33 4.60 0.09
CA LEU A 27 -6.38 5.59 -0.18
C LEU A 27 -6.32 6.09 -1.62
N LEU A 28 -5.17 6.61 -2.03
CA LEU A 28 -5.01 7.17 -3.36
C LEU A 28 -5.27 6.15 -4.48
N SER A 29 -4.85 4.90 -4.27
CA SER A 29 -5.11 3.81 -5.21
C SER A 29 -6.60 3.50 -5.34
N ILE A 30 -7.32 3.47 -4.21
CA ILE A 30 -8.78 3.27 -4.20
C ILE A 30 -9.49 4.44 -4.90
N LEU A 31 -9.07 5.68 -4.64
CA LEU A 31 -9.63 6.88 -5.28
C LEU A 31 -9.47 6.82 -6.80
N ASN A 32 -8.27 6.53 -7.29
CA ASN A 32 -7.99 6.40 -8.71
C ASN A 32 -8.79 5.25 -9.36
N ALA A 33 -8.87 4.09 -8.68
CA ALA A 33 -9.64 2.96 -9.18
C ALA A 33 -11.14 3.25 -9.25
N LEU A 34 -11.69 3.99 -8.28
CA LEU A 34 -13.09 4.42 -8.27
C LEU A 34 -13.39 5.47 -9.33
N GLU A 35 -12.47 6.41 -9.57
CA GLU A 35 -12.58 7.40 -10.65
C GLU A 35 -12.64 6.69 -12.01
N GLN A 36 -11.68 5.80 -12.29
CA GLN A 36 -11.66 5.02 -13.54
C GLN A 36 -12.92 4.16 -13.69
N ALA A 37 -13.32 3.43 -12.65
CA ALA A 37 -14.55 2.62 -12.69
C ALA A 37 -15.81 3.47 -12.90
N GLY A 38 -15.83 4.71 -12.39
CA GLY A 38 -16.88 5.67 -12.65
C GLY A 38 -16.90 6.13 -14.11
N GLU A 39 -15.75 6.50 -14.65
CA GLU A 39 -15.59 6.90 -16.06
C GLU A 39 -16.04 5.81 -17.02
N ASP A 40 -15.63 4.55 -16.77
CA ASP A 40 -16.01 3.38 -17.56
C ASP A 40 -17.54 3.16 -17.59
N GLN A 41 -18.24 3.59 -16.53
CA GLN A 41 -19.70 3.49 -16.38
C GLN A 41 -20.43 4.81 -16.69
N GLY A 42 -19.72 5.84 -17.14
CA GLY A 42 -20.29 7.17 -17.42
C GLY A 42 -20.90 7.86 -16.19
N VAL A 43 -20.32 7.65 -15.00
CA VAL A 43 -20.78 8.23 -13.73
C VAL A 43 -19.63 8.91 -12.99
N PHE A 44 -19.89 10.10 -12.44
CA PHE A 44 -18.93 10.77 -11.58
C PHE A 44 -18.98 10.19 -10.16
N VAL A 45 -17.87 9.63 -9.67
CA VAL A 45 -17.75 9.19 -8.28
C VAL A 45 -17.20 10.34 -7.42
N GLU A 46 -18.00 10.81 -6.47
CA GLU A 46 -17.63 11.80 -5.46
C GLU A 46 -17.26 11.10 -4.14
N PRO A 47 -15.97 10.91 -3.84
CA PRO A 47 -15.52 10.31 -2.59
C PRO A 47 -15.64 11.27 -1.41
N ILE A 48 -16.04 10.72 -0.25
CA ILE A 48 -16.05 11.40 1.05
C ILE A 48 -15.17 10.59 2.02
N VAL A 49 -13.99 11.11 2.34
CA VAL A 49 -12.98 10.39 3.14
C VAL A 49 -13.12 10.71 4.63
N LEU A 50 -13.35 9.69 5.45
CA LEU A 50 -13.25 9.81 6.91
C LEU A 50 -11.78 9.88 7.32
N SER A 51 -11.35 11.03 7.85
CA SER A 51 -9.93 11.33 8.07
C SER A 51 -9.60 11.77 9.50
N GLY A 52 -8.37 11.51 9.94
CA GLY A 52 -7.76 12.09 11.14
C GLY A 52 -7.43 13.59 10.99
N ASP A 53 -7.05 14.02 9.79
CA ASP A 53 -6.83 15.42 9.41
C ASP A 53 -7.56 15.73 8.09
N PRO A 54 -8.85 16.11 8.16
CA PRO A 54 -9.67 16.35 6.97
C PRO A 54 -9.16 17.48 6.09
N ALA A 55 -8.57 18.52 6.69
CA ALA A 55 -8.09 19.67 5.95
C ALA A 55 -6.87 19.29 5.09
N TRP A 56 -5.93 18.53 5.66
CA TRP A 56 -4.80 17.99 4.92
C TRP A 56 -5.26 17.01 3.83
N THR A 57 -6.15 16.07 4.17
CA THR A 57 -6.64 15.03 3.24
C THR A 57 -7.34 15.65 2.03
N ALA A 58 -8.20 16.65 2.26
CA ALA A 58 -8.92 17.33 1.19
C ALA A 58 -7.98 18.08 0.25
N ARG A 59 -6.95 18.76 0.81
CA ARG A 59 -5.93 19.45 -0.01
C ARG A 59 -5.08 18.48 -0.81
N GLN A 60 -4.69 17.36 -0.19
CA GLN A 60 -3.76 16.40 -0.79
C GLN A 60 -4.39 15.63 -1.96
N TYR A 61 -5.66 15.22 -1.81
CA TYR A 61 -6.31 14.33 -2.78
C TYR A 61 -7.45 14.98 -3.58
N GLY A 62 -7.79 16.25 -3.30
CA GLY A 62 -8.89 16.93 -3.99
C GLY A 62 -10.27 16.33 -3.68
N VAL A 63 -10.44 15.74 -2.49
CA VAL A 63 -11.66 15.02 -2.09
C VAL A 63 -12.41 15.74 -0.97
N TRP A 64 -13.69 15.42 -0.80
CA TRP A 64 -14.40 15.78 0.43
C TRP A 64 -13.84 14.97 1.59
N SER A 65 -13.62 15.61 2.74
CA SER A 65 -13.15 14.90 3.92
C SER A 65 -13.87 15.35 5.19
N VAL A 66 -14.14 14.38 6.06
CA VAL A 66 -14.90 14.54 7.30
C VAL A 66 -14.09 14.00 8.47
N PRO A 67 -14.05 14.70 9.63
CA PRO A 67 -13.34 14.22 10.81
C PRO A 67 -13.92 12.92 11.33
N ARG A 68 -13.10 11.87 11.27
CA ARG A 68 -13.53 10.47 11.49
C ARG A 68 -14.05 10.17 12.90
N MET A 69 -13.73 11.03 13.87
CA MET A 69 -14.12 10.89 15.29
C MET A 69 -15.37 11.71 15.66
N LYS A 70 -15.87 12.58 14.77
CA LYS A 70 -17.07 13.37 15.04
C LYS A 70 -18.31 12.64 14.56
N LEU A 71 -18.92 11.89 15.47
CA LEU A 71 -20.02 10.97 15.16
C LEU A 71 -21.19 11.61 14.39
N ARG A 72 -21.57 12.85 14.72
CA ARG A 72 -22.62 13.56 14.01
C ARG A 72 -22.29 13.77 12.53
N GLU A 73 -21.10 14.30 12.24
CA GLU A 73 -20.64 14.59 10.88
C GLU A 73 -20.47 13.29 10.08
N VAL A 74 -19.96 12.23 10.71
CA VAL A 74 -19.87 10.88 10.10
C VAL A 74 -21.26 10.35 9.74
N ARG A 75 -22.25 10.47 10.63
CA ARG A 75 -23.62 10.00 10.36
C ARG A 75 -24.29 10.80 9.25
N GLU A 76 -24.08 12.12 9.21
CA GLU A 76 -24.59 13.00 8.15
C GLU A 76 -23.98 12.62 6.79
N ALA A 77 -22.66 12.41 6.74
CA ALA A 77 -21.97 11.96 5.53
C ALA A 77 -22.49 10.60 5.03
N ILE A 78 -22.66 9.63 5.94
CA ILE A 78 -23.21 8.31 5.61
C ILE A 78 -24.65 8.44 5.10
N ALA A 79 -25.51 9.21 5.76
CA ALA A 79 -26.91 9.38 5.36
C ALA A 79 -27.04 10.00 3.95
N ALA A 80 -26.15 10.93 3.61
CA ALA A 80 -26.11 11.60 2.31
C ALA A 80 -25.37 10.83 1.19
N SER A 81 -24.83 9.65 1.50
CA SER A 81 -24.07 8.80 0.56
C SER A 81 -24.92 7.73 -0.12
N ASP A 82 -24.37 7.10 -1.15
CA ASP A 82 -24.91 5.93 -1.85
C ASP A 82 -24.34 4.61 -1.35
N GLY A 83 -23.28 4.66 -0.54
CA GLY A 83 -22.61 3.49 -0.03
C GLY A 83 -21.41 3.85 0.84
N VAL A 84 -20.99 2.89 1.66
CA VAL A 84 -19.82 3.03 2.53
C VAL A 84 -18.81 1.94 2.23
N ILE A 85 -17.59 2.35 1.95
CA ILE A 85 -16.43 1.50 1.69
C ILE A 85 -15.59 1.44 2.96
N SER A 86 -15.46 0.25 3.54
CA SER A 86 -14.35 -0.05 4.44
C SER A 86 -13.13 -0.31 3.58
N GLY A 87 -12.20 0.65 3.57
CA GLY A 87 -11.02 0.65 2.72
C GLY A 87 -10.03 -0.48 3.02
N GLY A 88 -8.96 -0.50 2.22
CA GLY A 88 -7.87 -1.46 2.33
C GLY A 88 -6.94 -1.22 3.52
N GLY A 89 -5.81 -1.92 3.53
CA GLY A 89 -4.86 -1.90 4.63
C GLY A 89 -5.25 -2.85 5.77
N SER A 90 -4.46 -2.90 6.85
CA SER A 90 -4.69 -3.80 8.00
C SER A 90 -5.65 -3.19 9.03
N LEU A 91 -6.88 -2.87 8.65
CA LEU A 91 -7.79 -2.13 9.54
C LEU A 91 -8.38 -3.01 10.67
N LEU A 92 -8.65 -4.29 10.39
CA LEU A 92 -9.24 -5.24 11.34
C LEU A 92 -8.16 -6.10 12.00
N GLN A 93 -7.32 -5.48 12.83
CA GLN A 93 -6.29 -6.15 13.60
C GLN A 93 -6.31 -5.70 15.08
N ASP A 94 -5.91 -6.60 15.99
CA ASP A 94 -5.81 -6.31 17.43
C ASP A 94 -4.44 -5.67 17.81
N ALA A 95 -3.53 -5.52 16.85
CA ALA A 95 -2.15 -5.04 17.09
C ALA A 95 -2.07 -3.54 17.40
N THR A 96 -3.02 -2.73 16.92
CA THR A 96 -3.03 -1.26 17.06
C THR A 96 -3.90 -0.77 18.22
N GLY A 97 -4.40 -1.67 19.07
CA GLY A 97 -5.16 -1.35 20.29
C GLY A 97 -6.61 -1.87 20.30
N LEU A 98 -7.30 -1.65 21.42
CA LEU A 98 -8.67 -2.13 21.69
C LEU A 98 -9.77 -1.48 20.83
N GLY A 99 -9.51 -0.29 20.28
CA GLY A 99 -10.54 0.53 19.64
C GLY A 99 -10.71 0.34 18.13
N SER A 100 -9.73 -0.27 17.44
CA SER A 100 -9.71 -0.31 15.97
C SER A 100 -10.87 -1.12 15.38
N ILE A 101 -11.02 -2.38 15.81
CA ILE A 101 -12.08 -3.26 15.33
C ILE A 101 -13.49 -2.69 15.66
N PRO A 102 -13.80 -2.29 16.91
CA PRO A 102 -15.09 -1.66 17.21
C PRO A 102 -15.39 -0.42 16.39
N TYR A 103 -14.38 0.43 16.12
CA TYR A 103 -14.55 1.63 15.30
C TYR A 103 -15.01 1.26 13.88
N TYR A 104 -14.25 0.42 13.16
CA TYR A 104 -14.54 0.12 11.76
C TYR A 104 -15.84 -0.67 11.60
N LEU A 105 -16.10 -1.63 12.50
CA LEU A 105 -17.39 -2.34 12.52
C LEU A 105 -18.56 -1.39 12.84
N GLY A 106 -18.34 -0.40 13.72
CA GLY A 106 -19.32 0.63 14.04
C GLY A 106 -19.70 1.49 12.83
N ILE A 107 -18.73 1.88 11.99
CA ILE A 107 -18.99 2.59 10.73
C ILE A 107 -19.89 1.76 9.81
N LEU A 108 -19.60 0.46 9.65
CA LEU A 108 -20.39 -0.45 8.82
C LEU A 108 -21.83 -0.63 9.35
N GLU A 109 -22.01 -0.78 10.66
CA GLU A 109 -23.36 -0.88 11.24
C GLU A 109 -24.13 0.45 11.16
N MET A 110 -23.46 1.61 11.28
CA MET A 110 -24.10 2.92 11.04
C MET A 110 -24.60 3.06 9.61
N ALA A 111 -23.81 2.65 8.62
CA ALA A 111 -24.23 2.60 7.22
C ALA A 111 -25.48 1.73 7.05
N ARG A 112 -25.49 0.54 7.65
CA ARG A 112 -26.66 -0.34 7.63
C ARG A 112 -27.90 0.26 8.29
N TRP A 113 -27.76 0.94 9.43
CA TRP A 113 -28.89 1.64 10.07
C TRP A 113 -29.43 2.77 9.20
N ALA A 114 -28.57 3.43 8.43
CA ALA A 114 -28.96 4.40 7.41
C ALA A 114 -29.44 3.77 6.09
N ARG A 115 -29.60 2.44 6.04
CA ARG A 115 -29.99 1.65 4.85
C ARG A 115 -29.06 1.87 3.65
N LYS A 116 -27.77 2.09 3.91
CA LYS A 116 -26.74 2.21 2.88
C LYS A 116 -26.02 0.86 2.69
N PRO A 117 -25.73 0.45 1.44
CA PRO A 117 -24.90 -0.71 1.19
C PRO A 117 -23.48 -0.47 1.73
N THR A 118 -22.85 -1.57 2.13
CA THR A 118 -21.48 -1.55 2.64
C THR A 118 -20.59 -2.45 1.81
N PHE A 119 -19.35 -2.03 1.60
CA PHE A 119 -18.37 -2.74 0.78
C PHE A 119 -17.05 -2.85 1.54
N VAL A 120 -16.36 -3.98 1.40
CA VAL A 120 -15.03 -4.19 1.99
C VAL A 120 -14.03 -4.30 0.84
N TYR A 121 -13.05 -3.40 0.82
CA TYR A 121 -12.11 -3.21 -0.30
C TYR A 121 -10.72 -3.72 0.08
N ALA A 122 -10.27 -4.83 -0.52
CA ALA A 122 -8.93 -5.40 -0.41
C ALA A 122 -8.33 -5.31 1.02
N GLN A 123 -9.13 -5.66 2.02
CA GLN A 123 -8.75 -5.45 3.42
C GLN A 123 -7.80 -6.56 3.89
N GLY A 124 -6.76 -6.19 4.63
CA GLY A 124 -5.98 -7.13 5.42
C GLY A 124 -6.69 -7.41 6.74
N ILE A 125 -6.95 -8.69 7.04
CA ILE A 125 -7.64 -9.12 8.25
C ILE A 125 -6.64 -9.78 9.19
N GLY A 126 -6.59 -9.28 10.42
CA GLY A 126 -5.82 -9.86 11.51
C GLY A 126 -4.36 -9.43 11.61
N PRO A 127 -3.63 -9.99 12.61
CA PRO A 127 -4.12 -11.02 13.54
C PRO A 127 -5.21 -10.49 14.49
N VAL A 128 -6.26 -11.28 14.68
CA VAL A 128 -7.33 -11.03 15.66
C VAL A 128 -7.12 -11.98 16.83
N LYS A 129 -6.44 -11.50 17.88
CA LYS A 129 -6.13 -12.31 19.06
C LYS A 129 -7.37 -12.55 19.91
N ARG A 130 -8.33 -11.61 19.89
CA ARG A 130 -9.55 -11.68 20.69
C ARG A 130 -10.67 -12.39 19.93
N ARG A 131 -10.88 -13.67 20.25
CA ARG A 131 -11.91 -14.52 19.62
C ARG A 131 -13.33 -13.93 19.70
N MET A 132 -13.61 -13.06 20.67
CA MET A 132 -14.91 -12.38 20.80
C MET A 132 -15.29 -11.50 19.60
N PHE A 133 -14.31 -10.97 18.84
CA PHE A 133 -14.59 -10.14 17.67
C PHE A 133 -14.97 -10.94 16.42
N GLY A 134 -14.61 -12.22 16.36
CA GLY A 134 -14.87 -13.10 15.20
C GLY A 134 -16.33 -13.10 14.74
N PRO A 135 -17.32 -13.33 15.63
CA PRO A 135 -18.74 -13.30 15.26
C PRO A 135 -19.21 -11.95 14.71
N PHE A 136 -18.70 -10.83 15.24
CA PHE A 136 -19.06 -9.49 14.77
C PHE A 136 -18.47 -9.19 13.40
N ILE A 137 -17.20 -9.57 13.18
CA ILE A 137 -16.54 -9.49 11.88
C ILE A 137 -17.33 -10.33 10.87
N ALA A 138 -17.61 -11.61 11.17
CA ALA A 138 -18.33 -12.49 10.27
C ALA A 138 -19.72 -11.96 9.92
N ARG A 139 -20.45 -11.41 10.90
CA ARG A 139 -21.73 -10.76 10.67
C ARG A 139 -21.61 -9.57 9.71
N ALA A 140 -20.61 -8.70 9.90
CA ALA A 140 -20.40 -7.54 9.03
C ALA A 140 -20.10 -7.99 7.59
N MET A 141 -19.21 -8.97 7.41
CA MET A 141 -18.85 -9.52 6.10
C MET A 141 -20.05 -10.17 5.39
N ARG A 142 -20.82 -11.01 6.09
CA ARG A 142 -22.03 -11.64 5.50
C ARG A 142 -23.10 -10.63 5.08
N LYS A 143 -23.10 -9.44 5.69
CA LYS A 143 -24.08 -8.38 5.43
C LYS A 143 -23.60 -7.33 4.44
N ALA A 144 -22.31 -7.32 4.11
CA ALA A 144 -21.77 -6.46 3.08
C ALA A 144 -22.23 -6.92 1.70
N SER A 145 -22.41 -5.94 0.80
CA SER A 145 -22.81 -6.18 -0.58
C SER A 145 -21.65 -6.73 -1.41
N TYR A 146 -20.42 -6.43 -1.03
CA TYR A 146 -19.20 -6.97 -1.63
C TYR A 146 -18.11 -7.06 -0.56
N VAL A 147 -17.34 -8.16 -0.57
CA VAL A 147 -16.20 -8.37 0.32
C VAL A 147 -14.99 -8.80 -0.48
N SER A 148 -13.90 -8.05 -0.33
CA SER A 148 -12.60 -8.40 -0.88
C SER A 148 -11.49 -8.25 0.17
N VAL A 149 -10.54 -9.17 0.13
CA VAL A 149 -9.34 -9.19 0.99
C VAL A 149 -8.09 -9.28 0.13
N ARG A 150 -6.97 -8.77 0.64
CA ARG A 150 -5.74 -8.65 -0.16
C ARG A 150 -4.85 -9.90 -0.20
N ASP A 151 -5.09 -10.86 0.70
CA ASP A 151 -4.23 -12.04 0.89
C ASP A 151 -5.04 -13.26 1.35
N ALA A 152 -4.48 -14.45 1.11
CA ALA A 152 -5.13 -15.72 1.42
C ALA A 152 -5.24 -15.98 2.93
N GLU A 153 -4.32 -15.43 3.73
CA GLU A 153 -4.37 -15.52 5.20
C GLU A 153 -5.60 -14.80 5.75
N SER A 154 -5.91 -13.62 5.21
CA SER A 154 -7.10 -12.86 5.55
C SER A 154 -8.38 -13.62 5.19
N ALA A 155 -8.41 -14.26 4.01
CA ALA A 155 -9.53 -15.10 3.60
C ALA A 155 -9.72 -16.31 4.52
N ALA A 156 -8.63 -17.03 4.82
CA ALA A 156 -8.64 -18.17 5.73
C ALA A 156 -9.10 -17.79 7.15
N LEU A 157 -8.70 -16.61 7.63
CA LEU A 157 -9.14 -16.09 8.92
C LEU A 157 -10.65 -15.78 8.93
N LEU A 158 -11.18 -15.18 7.85
CA LEU A 158 -12.62 -14.95 7.69
C LEU A 158 -13.41 -16.27 7.60
N ALA A 159 -12.89 -17.27 6.88
CA ALA A 159 -13.46 -18.61 6.84
C ALA A 159 -13.48 -19.25 8.25
N GLY A 160 -12.41 -19.07 9.03
CA GLY A 160 -12.34 -19.47 10.44
C GLY A 160 -13.37 -18.78 11.36
N PHE A 161 -13.87 -17.60 10.97
CA PHE A 161 -14.99 -16.93 11.64
C PHE A 161 -16.37 -17.34 11.09
N GLY A 162 -16.41 -18.21 10.09
CA GLY A 162 -17.62 -18.71 9.45
C GLY A 162 -18.17 -17.80 8.34
N VAL A 163 -17.33 -16.98 7.71
CA VAL A 163 -17.71 -16.30 6.45
C VAL A 163 -17.56 -17.33 5.31
N PRO A 164 -18.58 -17.54 4.48
CA PRO A 164 -18.47 -18.43 3.32
C PRO A 164 -17.34 -18.00 2.37
N GLU A 165 -16.56 -18.93 1.83
CA GLU A 165 -15.41 -18.61 0.96
C GLU A 165 -15.85 -17.94 -0.35
N ASP A 166 -16.98 -18.35 -0.92
CA ASP A 166 -17.58 -17.78 -2.13
C ASP A 166 -18.03 -16.31 -1.96
N ARG A 167 -18.12 -15.82 -0.72
CA ARG A 167 -18.41 -14.41 -0.39
C ARG A 167 -17.17 -13.52 -0.42
N VAL A 168 -15.97 -14.09 -0.40
CA VAL A 168 -14.73 -13.35 -0.18
C VAL A 168 -13.87 -13.43 -1.44
N ALA A 169 -13.74 -12.32 -2.15
CA ALA A 169 -12.80 -12.21 -3.25
C ALA A 169 -11.39 -11.96 -2.72
N VAL A 170 -10.41 -12.77 -3.11
CA VAL A 170 -8.99 -12.49 -2.86
C VAL A 170 -8.46 -11.69 -4.05
N VAL A 171 -8.02 -10.47 -3.78
CA VAL A 171 -7.50 -9.53 -4.78
C VAL A 171 -6.09 -9.08 -4.39
N PRO A 172 -5.26 -8.54 -5.29
CA PRO A 172 -4.01 -7.89 -4.90
C PRO A 172 -4.23 -6.62 -4.10
N ASP A 173 -3.15 -6.14 -3.47
CA ASP A 173 -3.16 -4.86 -2.77
C ASP A 173 -3.50 -3.72 -3.75
N PRO A 174 -4.37 -2.75 -3.38
CA PRO A 174 -4.80 -1.68 -4.27
C PRO A 174 -3.64 -0.87 -4.85
N VAL A 175 -2.54 -0.77 -4.10
CA VAL A 175 -1.30 -0.09 -4.51
C VAL A 175 -0.75 -0.60 -5.84
N MET A 176 -1.05 -1.84 -6.22
CA MET A 176 -0.66 -2.38 -7.52
C MET A 176 -1.18 -1.53 -8.69
N GLY A 177 -2.31 -0.84 -8.53
CA GLY A 177 -2.91 0.07 -9.52
C GLY A 177 -2.54 1.54 -9.35
N LEU A 178 -1.61 1.90 -8.46
CA LEU A 178 -1.26 3.30 -8.20
C LEU A 178 -0.59 3.95 -9.42
N PRO A 179 -1.08 5.09 -9.93
CA PRO A 179 -0.44 5.78 -11.05
C PRO A 179 0.75 6.63 -10.58
N LEU A 180 1.71 6.82 -11.49
CA LEU A 180 2.70 7.88 -11.31
C LEU A 180 2.00 9.24 -11.29
N PRO A 181 2.40 10.13 -10.37
CA PRO A 181 1.90 11.50 -10.40
C PRO A 181 2.34 12.19 -11.71
N PRO A 182 1.53 13.10 -12.25
CA PRO A 182 1.89 13.88 -13.44
C PRO A 182 3.27 14.53 -13.27
N SER A 183 4.08 14.54 -14.33
CA SER A 183 5.27 15.38 -14.37
C SER A 183 4.87 16.84 -14.19
N ALA A 184 5.62 17.60 -13.39
CA ALA A 184 5.31 18.98 -12.99
C ALA A 184 5.21 20.02 -14.14
N GLY A 185 5.10 19.59 -15.40
CA GLY A 185 4.94 20.43 -16.59
C GLY A 185 3.57 20.35 -17.29
N GLY A 186 2.55 19.70 -16.71
CA GLY A 186 1.26 19.47 -17.40
C GLY A 186 -0.02 19.85 -16.63
N ALA A 187 0.06 20.35 -15.40
CA ALA A 187 -1.12 20.74 -14.64
C ALA A 187 -1.48 22.21 -14.91
N GLU A 188 -2.17 22.47 -16.01
CA GLU A 188 -3.04 23.65 -16.07
C GLU A 188 -4.10 23.51 -14.96
N VAL A 189 -4.02 24.40 -13.98
CA VAL A 189 -4.99 24.55 -12.91
C VAL A 189 -6.34 24.86 -13.54
N ARG A 190 -7.19 23.84 -13.71
CA ARG A 190 -8.61 24.04 -13.99
C ARG A 190 -9.28 24.50 -12.69
N GLY A 191 -9.33 25.82 -12.52
CA GLY A 191 -9.96 26.49 -11.40
C GLY A 191 -11.42 26.07 -11.24
N ALA A 192 -11.74 25.51 -10.08
CA ALA A 192 -13.12 25.48 -9.60
C ALA A 192 -13.50 26.92 -9.23
N ALA A 193 -14.33 27.52 -10.07
CA ALA A 193 -14.95 28.82 -9.80
C ALA A 193 -15.84 28.71 -8.54
N ALA A 194 -15.34 29.26 -7.44
CA ALA A 194 -16.16 29.64 -6.30
C ALA A 194 -16.96 30.89 -6.72
N GLY A 195 -18.22 30.69 -7.11
CA GLY A 195 -19.17 31.78 -7.29
C GLY A 195 -19.53 32.38 -5.94
N GLY A 196 -19.10 33.61 -5.71
CA GLY A 196 -19.62 34.45 -4.64
C GLY A 196 -21.03 34.96 -4.97
N ALA A 197 -21.85 35.10 -3.94
CA ALA A 197 -22.95 36.05 -3.90
C ALA A 197 -22.87 36.79 -2.56
N ALA A 198 -22.52 38.06 -2.66
CA ALA A 198 -22.50 39.04 -1.59
C ALA A 198 -23.92 39.59 -1.31
N GLY A 199 -24.05 40.26 -0.17
CA GLY A 199 -25.21 41.07 0.24
C GLY A 199 -25.25 41.14 1.77
N ASP A 200 -24.32 41.85 2.41
CA ASP A 200 -24.35 43.29 2.76
C ASP A 200 -25.06 43.55 4.10
N GLY A 201 -24.47 44.42 4.92
CA GLY A 201 -25.07 44.81 6.20
C GLY A 201 -24.14 45.30 7.31
N GLY A 202 -23.19 46.18 7.01
CA GLY A 202 -22.99 47.41 7.80
C GLY A 202 -22.33 47.40 9.20
N ARG A 203 -21.35 48.32 9.29
CA ARG A 203 -20.98 49.22 10.40
C ARG A 203 -19.70 48.92 11.20
N ALA A 204 -18.78 49.86 10.98
CA ALA A 204 -17.60 50.22 11.73
C ALA A 204 -17.83 50.49 13.22
N ALA A 205 -16.79 50.27 14.02
CA ALA A 205 -16.33 51.22 15.04
C ALA A 205 -14.89 50.91 15.47
N GLU A 206 -14.16 51.98 15.71
CA GLU A 206 -12.74 52.11 16.02
C GLU A 206 -12.37 51.60 17.43
N GLY A 207 -11.08 51.31 17.67
CA GLY A 207 -10.60 51.04 19.04
C GLY A 207 -9.13 50.64 19.21
N ARG A 208 -8.22 51.60 18.99
CA ARG A 208 -6.91 51.85 19.65
C ARG A 208 -6.13 50.70 20.32
N SER A 209 -4.90 50.49 19.83
CA SER A 209 -3.60 50.52 20.52
C SER A 209 -3.49 50.11 22.00
N ALA A 210 -2.62 49.12 22.30
CA ALA A 210 -1.43 49.32 23.15
C ALA A 210 -0.50 48.09 23.15
N ALA A 211 0.79 48.36 23.13
CA ALA A 211 1.91 47.43 23.24
C ALA A 211 2.24 47.08 24.72
N SER A 212 3.33 46.30 24.89
CA SER A 212 4.00 45.85 26.13
C SER A 212 3.38 44.59 26.78
N GLY A 213 4.14 43.59 27.23
CA GLY A 213 5.59 43.37 27.26
C GLY A 213 5.86 41.93 27.75
N GLU A 214 7.06 41.42 27.53
CA GLU A 214 7.56 40.24 28.24
C GLU A 214 7.70 40.55 29.75
N PRO A 215 7.61 39.54 30.63
CA PRO A 215 8.86 38.93 31.10
C PRO A 215 8.79 37.42 31.40
N GLY A 216 9.90 36.72 31.13
CA GLY A 216 10.76 36.10 32.16
C GLY A 216 10.20 35.06 33.14
N ALA A 217 10.50 33.80 32.84
CA ALA A 217 11.06 32.72 33.68
C ALA A 217 10.85 32.69 35.22
N ALA A 218 10.27 31.58 35.70
CA ALA A 218 10.69 30.73 36.83
C ALA A 218 9.80 29.45 36.75
N GLY A 219 10.26 28.20 36.82
CA GLY A 219 11.21 27.59 37.74
C GLY A 219 10.42 26.63 38.65
N GLY A 220 10.55 25.31 38.46
CA GLY A 220 9.88 24.34 39.32
C GLY A 220 9.91 22.90 38.82
N ALA A 221 10.95 22.17 39.24
CA ALA A 221 11.22 20.77 38.93
C ALA A 221 10.25 19.79 39.61
N TRP A 222 9.90 18.70 38.91
CA TRP A 222 9.69 17.38 39.53
C TRP A 222 10.34 16.33 38.62
N GLY A 223 11.29 15.61 39.21
CA GLY A 223 12.12 14.64 38.53
C GLY A 223 11.51 13.25 38.45
N SER A 224 12.11 12.50 37.51
CA SER A 224 12.47 11.09 37.55
C SER A 224 11.39 10.01 37.70
N GLY A 225 11.36 9.14 36.69
CA GLY A 225 11.48 7.70 36.91
C GLY A 225 10.23 6.89 36.62
N LEU A 226 10.14 6.35 35.41
CA LEU A 226 10.26 4.90 35.20
C LEU A 226 10.36 4.62 33.70
N ALA A 227 11.49 4.01 33.33
CA ALA A 227 11.79 3.49 32.03
C ALA A 227 11.05 2.16 31.77
N GLY A 228 10.87 1.84 30.49
CA GLY A 228 10.91 0.47 30.01
C GLY A 228 9.56 -0.22 29.81
N ALA A 229 9.15 -0.34 28.55
CA ALA A 229 8.40 -1.50 28.08
C ALA A 229 8.72 -1.73 26.59
N ALA A 230 9.87 -2.35 26.36
CA ALA A 230 10.17 -3.07 25.13
C ALA A 230 9.16 -4.20 24.97
N ALA A 231 8.45 -4.24 23.84
CA ALA A 231 7.54 -5.33 23.53
C ALA A 231 8.35 -6.57 23.14
N ALA A 232 8.32 -7.54 24.05
CA ALA A 232 8.95 -8.83 23.96
C ALA A 232 8.46 -9.64 22.75
N GLY A 233 9.41 -10.27 22.06
CA GLY A 233 9.18 -11.38 21.15
C GLY A 233 8.67 -12.59 21.93
N ALA A 234 7.53 -13.11 21.50
CA ALA A 234 7.05 -14.42 21.92
C ALA A 234 7.58 -15.44 20.89
N ALA A 235 8.62 -16.16 21.30
CA ALA A 235 9.01 -17.43 20.70
C ALA A 235 7.85 -18.42 20.90
N GLY A 236 7.35 -18.97 19.80
CA GLY A 236 6.38 -20.07 19.80
C GLY A 236 7.10 -21.35 19.42
N ASP A 237 7.15 -22.29 20.35
CA ASP A 237 7.68 -23.64 20.20
C ASP A 237 7.04 -24.37 19.00
N GLY A 238 7.90 -24.91 18.13
CA GLY A 238 7.49 -25.80 17.05
C GLY A 238 7.14 -27.19 17.59
N PRO A 239 6.09 -27.86 17.08
CA PRO A 239 5.89 -29.27 17.34
C PRO A 239 6.83 -30.11 16.46
N ARG A 240 7.52 -31.03 17.14
CA ARG A 240 8.39 -32.08 16.58
C ARG A 240 7.65 -32.92 15.54
N ALA A 241 8.27 -33.08 14.37
CA ALA A 241 7.91 -34.07 13.38
C ALA A 241 8.28 -35.47 13.87
N ALA A 242 7.37 -36.43 13.69
CA ALA A 242 7.61 -37.86 13.83
C ALA A 242 7.65 -38.50 12.44
N ASP A 243 8.71 -39.27 12.22
CA ASP A 243 8.95 -40.13 11.05
C ASP A 243 7.85 -41.17 10.83
N GLY A 244 7.57 -41.50 9.56
CA GLY A 244 6.62 -42.57 9.24
C GLY A 244 6.34 -42.84 7.75
N ALA A 245 7.37 -43.29 7.02
CA ALA A 245 7.31 -44.31 5.96
C ALA A 245 6.53 -44.10 4.63
N ARG A 246 7.33 -44.07 3.55
CA ARG A 246 7.29 -44.92 2.32
C ARG A 246 5.98 -45.10 1.53
N GLY A 247 6.06 -44.74 0.24
CA GLY A 247 5.30 -45.40 -0.83
C GLY A 247 5.39 -44.70 -2.19
N SER A 248 6.12 -45.33 -3.12
CA SER A 248 5.98 -45.37 -4.60
C SER A 248 5.10 -44.31 -5.29
N GLY A 249 5.53 -43.59 -6.32
CA GLY A 249 6.15 -44.09 -7.57
C GLY A 249 5.10 -44.14 -8.69
N LEU A 250 5.48 -43.70 -9.90
CA LEU A 250 4.74 -43.57 -11.19
C LEU A 250 4.29 -42.11 -11.47
N ALA A 251 5.02 -41.31 -12.26
CA ALA A 251 5.27 -41.40 -13.72
C ALA A 251 3.99 -41.29 -14.57
N GLY A 252 3.83 -40.13 -15.22
CA GLY A 252 2.77 -39.87 -16.19
C GLY A 252 3.08 -38.58 -16.97
N ALA A 253 3.68 -38.74 -18.15
CA ALA A 253 3.97 -37.70 -19.11
C ALA A 253 2.76 -37.40 -20.01
N ALA A 254 2.58 -36.13 -20.39
CA ALA A 254 1.89 -35.66 -21.61
C ALA A 254 2.25 -34.17 -21.78
N ALA A 255 3.12 -33.76 -22.70
CA ALA A 255 2.96 -33.68 -24.16
C ALA A 255 1.94 -32.62 -24.63
N ALA A 256 2.51 -31.49 -25.06
CA ALA A 256 2.17 -30.63 -26.21
C ALA A 256 0.70 -30.30 -26.55
N GLY A 257 0.42 -28.99 -26.56
CA GLY A 257 -0.65 -28.38 -27.34
C GLY A 257 -0.21 -26.99 -27.80
N ALA A 258 0.04 -26.85 -29.10
CA ALA A 258 0.37 -25.59 -29.78
C ALA A 258 -0.90 -24.94 -30.34
N GLY A 259 -0.91 -23.60 -30.39
CA GLY A 259 -1.99 -22.75 -30.94
C GLY A 259 -2.38 -21.69 -29.90
N GLU A 260 -2.49 -20.40 -30.16
CA GLU A 260 -2.45 -19.58 -31.37
C GLU A 260 -1.76 -18.26 -31.01
N ARG A 261 -0.99 -17.70 -31.94
CA ARG A 261 -0.39 -16.37 -31.81
C ARG A 261 -1.42 -15.34 -32.22
N ASP A 262 -2.14 -14.80 -31.26
CA ASP A 262 -2.95 -13.61 -31.47
C ASP A 262 -2.14 -12.34 -31.21
N ALA A 263 -2.24 -11.44 -32.18
CA ALA A 263 -1.50 -10.19 -32.30
C ALA A 263 -1.85 -9.23 -31.17
N ALA A 264 -0.82 -8.74 -30.47
CA ALA A 264 -0.92 -7.61 -29.56
C ALA A 264 -1.22 -6.32 -30.36
N PRO A 265 -2.17 -5.46 -29.93
CA PRO A 265 -2.26 -4.12 -30.46
C PRO A 265 -1.19 -3.24 -29.81
N ALA A 266 -0.63 -2.36 -30.63
CA ALA A 266 0.41 -1.42 -30.29
C ALA A 266 -0.12 -0.19 -29.53
N GLU A 267 0.80 0.41 -28.78
CA GLU A 267 0.87 1.83 -28.40
C GLU A 267 0.04 2.35 -27.21
N GLY A 268 0.68 2.28 -26.04
CA GLY A 268 0.62 3.31 -24.99
C GLY A 268 2.05 3.55 -24.50
N ALA A 269 2.57 4.75 -24.73
CA ALA A 269 3.98 5.11 -24.62
C ALA A 269 4.62 4.81 -23.25
N GLY A 270 5.27 3.66 -23.13
CA GLY A 270 6.43 3.49 -22.27
C GLY A 270 7.64 4.03 -23.01
N ALA A 271 8.14 5.20 -22.63
CA ALA A 271 9.39 5.74 -23.16
C ALA A 271 10.47 4.66 -23.08
N ALA A 272 11.05 4.32 -24.23
CA ALA A 272 12.12 3.34 -24.35
C ALA A 272 13.27 3.69 -23.38
N ARG A 273 13.45 2.89 -22.31
CA ARG A 273 14.60 2.96 -21.40
C ARG A 273 15.82 2.25 -21.99
N GLY A 274 16.19 2.63 -23.21
CA GLY A 274 17.37 2.13 -23.91
C GLY A 274 18.08 3.28 -24.59
N GLY A 275 19.13 3.80 -23.96
CA GLY A 275 19.95 4.88 -24.51
C GLY A 275 20.92 5.40 -23.47
N GLY A 276 22.22 5.22 -23.73
CA GLY A 276 23.32 5.39 -22.79
C GLY A 276 23.25 6.62 -21.89
N THR A 277 23.41 6.38 -20.59
CA THR A 277 23.97 7.38 -19.71
C THR A 277 25.30 6.82 -19.22
N ASP A 278 26.35 7.64 -19.25
CA ASP A 278 27.68 7.33 -18.70
C ASP A 278 27.66 7.17 -17.16
N ARG A 279 26.48 6.91 -16.59
CA ARG A 279 26.20 6.91 -15.17
C ARG A 279 25.91 5.48 -14.73
N PRO A 280 26.53 5.01 -13.64
CA PRO A 280 26.27 3.66 -13.13
C PRO A 280 24.78 3.45 -12.84
N PRO A 281 24.24 2.24 -13.09
CA PRO A 281 22.86 1.88 -12.79
C PRO A 281 22.49 2.18 -11.33
N LEU A 282 21.25 2.59 -11.11
CA LEU A 282 20.70 2.89 -9.79
C LEU A 282 19.96 1.68 -9.23
N VAL A 283 20.46 1.13 -8.13
CA VAL A 283 19.82 0.02 -7.41
C VAL A 283 19.08 0.59 -6.20
N GLY A 284 17.76 0.46 -6.19
CA GLY A 284 16.94 0.75 -5.02
C GLY A 284 17.10 -0.34 -3.98
N VAL A 285 17.25 0.02 -2.70
CA VAL A 285 17.43 -0.93 -1.59
C VAL A 285 16.41 -0.63 -0.51
N SER A 286 15.53 -1.58 -0.19
CA SER A 286 14.56 -1.44 0.90
C SER A 286 14.77 -2.53 1.95
N VAL A 287 15.27 -2.11 3.11
CA VAL A 287 15.64 -2.97 4.24
C VAL A 287 14.94 -2.56 5.53
N ARG A 288 14.89 -3.48 6.49
CA ARG A 288 14.27 -3.32 7.81
C ARG A 288 15.06 -4.11 8.84
N PHE A 289 15.09 -3.61 10.07
CA PHE A 289 15.47 -4.42 11.22
C PHE A 289 14.48 -5.56 11.49
N TRP A 290 14.94 -6.79 11.28
CA TRP A 290 14.19 -8.00 11.58
C TRP A 290 14.88 -8.87 12.63
N ARG A 291 16.08 -9.40 12.34
CA ARG A 291 16.83 -10.20 13.31
C ARG A 291 17.47 -9.33 14.39
N GLY A 292 17.44 -9.80 15.64
CA GLY A 292 18.08 -9.10 16.76
C GLY A 292 19.60 -9.02 16.63
N ASP A 293 20.21 -10.04 16.03
CA ASP A 293 21.66 -10.13 15.76
C ASP A 293 22.11 -9.36 14.51
N ARG A 294 21.17 -8.83 13.72
CA ARG A 294 21.40 -8.08 12.46
C ARG A 294 22.16 -8.86 11.37
N SER A 295 22.31 -10.17 11.53
CA SER A 295 23.03 -11.02 10.58
C SER A 295 22.37 -11.09 9.20
N ASP A 296 21.07 -10.81 9.12
CA ASP A 296 20.32 -10.59 7.89
C ASP A 296 20.86 -9.37 7.11
N LEU A 297 21.02 -8.23 7.80
CA LEU A 297 21.54 -7.02 7.20
C LEU A 297 23.03 -7.11 6.84
N ASP A 298 23.83 -7.83 7.63
CA ASP A 298 25.24 -8.14 7.31
C ASP A 298 25.35 -8.89 5.98
N ARG A 299 24.50 -9.91 5.79
CA ARG A 299 24.46 -10.70 4.54
C ARG A 299 24.00 -9.85 3.35
N ILE A 300 23.01 -8.98 3.55
CA ILE A 300 22.55 -8.04 2.50
C ILE A 300 23.69 -7.09 2.12
N ALA A 301 24.41 -6.52 3.09
CA ALA A 301 25.57 -5.67 2.82
C ALA A 301 26.66 -6.42 2.03
N ALA A 302 26.97 -7.66 2.41
CA ALA A 302 27.93 -8.49 1.69
C ALA A 302 27.49 -8.79 0.24
N ALA A 303 26.19 -9.03 0.03
CA ALA A 303 25.59 -9.28 -1.29
C ALA A 303 25.62 -8.03 -2.19
N LEU A 304 25.28 -6.86 -1.64
CA LEU A 304 25.38 -5.57 -2.35
C LEU A 304 26.84 -5.21 -2.68
N ALA A 305 27.77 -5.45 -1.76
CA ALA A 305 29.20 -5.25 -2.01
C ALA A 305 29.73 -6.21 -3.09
N ALA A 306 29.24 -7.45 -3.14
CA ALA A 306 29.57 -8.40 -4.21
C ALA A 306 29.04 -7.95 -5.57
N LEU A 307 27.80 -7.44 -5.63
CA LEU A 307 27.24 -6.81 -6.82
C LEU A 307 28.13 -5.65 -7.30
N ALA A 308 28.46 -4.72 -6.41
CA ALA A 308 29.28 -3.55 -6.74
C ALA A 308 30.68 -3.88 -7.28
N ARG A 309 31.28 -5.00 -6.83
CA ARG A 309 32.55 -5.50 -7.36
C ARG A 309 32.42 -6.07 -8.77
N GLN A 310 31.27 -6.65 -9.13
CA GLN A 310 31.02 -7.19 -10.47
C GLN A 310 30.62 -6.11 -11.47
N ARG A 311 29.86 -5.11 -11.01
CA ARG A 311 29.35 -4.01 -11.84
C ARG A 311 29.31 -2.71 -11.02
N PRO A 312 29.91 -1.60 -11.50
CA PRO A 312 29.72 -0.30 -10.86
C PRO A 312 28.23 0.05 -10.80
N VAL A 313 27.74 0.35 -9.59
CA VAL A 313 26.35 0.73 -9.33
C VAL A 313 26.28 1.87 -8.33
N ARG A 314 25.15 2.58 -8.29
CA ARG A 314 24.77 3.50 -7.22
C ARG A 314 23.65 2.86 -6.41
N LEU A 315 23.65 3.05 -5.10
CA LEU A 315 22.61 2.55 -4.21
C LEU A 315 21.73 3.69 -3.72
N ARG A 316 20.42 3.50 -3.81
CA ARG A 316 19.42 4.38 -3.22
C ARG A 316 18.65 3.60 -2.17
N PHE A 317 18.83 3.92 -0.90
CA PHE A 317 18.07 3.30 0.17
C PHE A 317 16.69 3.95 0.29
N LEU A 318 15.66 3.12 0.38
CA LEU A 318 14.24 3.51 0.26
C LEU A 318 13.50 3.13 1.55
N PRO A 319 13.56 4.00 2.60
CA PRO A 319 12.86 3.75 3.85
C PRO A 319 11.35 3.98 3.69
N PHE A 320 10.54 2.96 4.00
CA PHE A 320 9.08 3.07 3.95
C PHE A 320 8.47 3.48 5.30
N HIS A 321 9.23 3.32 6.39
CA HIS A 321 8.86 3.76 7.73
C HIS A 321 9.93 4.69 8.29
N GLU A 322 9.50 5.88 8.71
CA GLU A 322 10.36 6.89 9.32
C GLU A 322 11.08 6.32 10.57
N GLY A 323 12.35 6.69 10.72
CA GLY A 323 13.22 6.22 11.81
C GLY A 323 13.74 4.79 11.61
N ALA A 324 12.90 3.78 11.78
CA ALA A 324 13.37 2.38 11.87
C ALA A 324 13.97 1.83 10.55
N ASP A 325 13.40 2.17 9.40
CA ASP A 325 13.97 1.73 8.10
C ASP A 325 15.19 2.58 7.71
N GLU A 326 15.24 3.84 8.15
CA GLU A 326 16.42 4.69 7.95
C GLU A 326 17.61 4.18 8.75
N ASP A 327 17.39 3.78 10.01
CA ASP A 327 18.44 3.20 10.85
C ASP A 327 18.96 1.89 10.24
N ALA A 328 18.06 1.05 9.73
CA ALA A 328 18.45 -0.17 9.02
C ALA A 328 19.24 0.15 7.74
N SER A 329 18.86 1.20 7.02
CA SER A 329 19.57 1.68 5.83
C SER A 329 20.97 2.17 6.17
N ARG A 330 21.11 3.03 7.20
CA ARG A 330 22.40 3.51 7.72
C ARG A 330 23.30 2.35 8.13
N TYR A 331 22.75 1.37 8.83
CA TYR A 331 23.47 0.18 9.28
C TYR A 331 24.08 -0.61 8.11
N VAL A 332 23.34 -0.79 7.02
CA VAL A 332 23.85 -1.47 5.81
C VAL A 332 24.90 -0.60 5.12
N ILE A 333 24.67 0.71 4.98
CA ILE A 333 25.62 1.65 4.35
C ILE A 333 26.98 1.63 5.06
N GLU A 334 27.00 1.66 6.40
CA GLU A 334 28.23 1.58 7.19
C GLU A 334 29.04 0.31 6.90
N ARG A 335 28.36 -0.80 6.58
CA ARG A 335 28.99 -2.10 6.28
C ARG A 335 29.45 -2.28 4.85
N LEU A 336 28.94 -1.47 3.93
CA LEU A 336 29.48 -1.41 2.57
C LEU A 336 30.92 -0.87 2.59
N GLY A 337 31.28 -0.04 3.57
CA GLY A 337 32.62 0.50 3.77
C GLY A 337 33.16 1.20 2.51
N ASP A 338 34.46 1.02 2.23
CA ASP A 338 35.15 1.63 1.09
C ASP A 338 34.87 0.94 -0.27
N ALA A 339 33.75 0.22 -0.43
CA ALA A 339 33.42 -0.50 -1.66
C ALA A 339 33.26 0.40 -2.93
N THR A 340 33.61 1.69 -2.88
CA THR A 340 33.50 2.67 -3.97
C THR A 340 32.06 2.75 -4.51
N VAL A 341 31.08 2.52 -3.64
CA VAL A 341 29.66 2.58 -3.98
C VAL A 341 29.10 3.88 -3.44
N MET A 342 28.57 4.72 -4.33
CA MET A 342 27.77 5.85 -3.88
C MET A 342 26.45 5.33 -3.34
N ALA A 343 26.23 5.49 -2.03
CA ALA A 343 25.01 5.09 -1.35
C ALA A 343 24.34 6.32 -0.71
N GLU A 344 23.06 6.53 -1.01
CA GLU A 344 22.27 7.63 -0.47
C GLU A 344 20.94 7.10 0.06
N ILE A 345 20.43 7.71 1.13
CA ILE A 345 19.09 7.44 1.64
C ILE A 345 18.13 8.44 0.98
N ALA A 346 17.05 7.94 0.39
CA ALA A 346 15.97 8.78 -0.10
C ALA A 346 15.31 9.53 1.07
N PRO A 347 14.93 10.80 0.87
CA PRO A 347 14.26 11.53 1.93
C PRO A 347 12.95 10.83 2.32
N ALA A 348 12.58 10.94 3.60
CA ALA A 348 11.26 10.50 4.03
C ALA A 348 10.20 11.32 3.29
N HIS A 349 9.22 10.62 2.73
CA HIS A 349 8.16 11.22 1.94
C HIS A 349 6.80 10.95 2.58
N ASP A 350 6.08 12.02 2.91
CA ASP A 350 4.69 11.93 3.38
C ASP A 350 3.74 11.46 2.26
N ALA A 351 4.12 11.72 1.00
CA ALA A 351 3.32 11.40 -0.17
C ALA A 351 3.78 10.06 -0.81
N PRO A 352 2.91 9.04 -0.90
CA PRO A 352 3.28 7.72 -1.41
C PRO A 352 3.79 7.73 -2.86
N GLN A 353 3.28 8.65 -3.67
CA GLN A 353 3.68 8.85 -5.06
C GLN A 353 5.13 9.34 -5.22
N GLU A 354 5.70 9.99 -4.20
CA GLU A 354 7.11 10.40 -4.22
C GLU A 354 8.03 9.19 -4.08
N MET A 355 7.72 8.27 -3.16
CA MET A 355 8.42 6.99 -3.08
C MET A 355 8.26 6.15 -4.36
N LEU A 356 7.08 6.19 -5.00
CA LEU A 356 6.87 5.55 -6.31
C LEU A 356 7.77 6.16 -7.39
N ARG A 357 7.97 7.48 -7.40
CA ARG A 357 8.93 8.17 -8.30
C ARG A 357 10.38 7.77 -8.00
N GLU A 358 10.76 7.63 -6.73
CA GLU A 358 12.10 7.17 -6.36
C GLU A 358 12.36 5.75 -6.88
N ILE A 359 11.39 4.84 -6.76
CA ILE A 359 11.47 3.49 -7.31
C ILE A 359 11.47 3.50 -8.85
N ASP A 360 10.64 4.35 -9.48
CA ASP A 360 10.58 4.48 -10.93
C ASP A 360 11.94 4.84 -11.55
N ARG A 361 12.78 5.60 -10.83
CA ARG A 361 14.13 5.99 -11.25
C ARG A 361 15.17 4.88 -11.12
N CYS A 362 14.84 3.77 -10.46
CA CYS A 362 15.76 2.66 -10.26
C CYS A 362 15.80 1.74 -11.50
N ASP A 363 16.96 1.16 -11.75
CA ASP A 363 17.19 0.14 -12.78
C ASP A 363 16.96 -1.29 -12.24
N LEU A 364 17.11 -1.45 -10.93
CA LEU A 364 16.85 -2.68 -10.17
C LEU A 364 16.37 -2.31 -8.77
N LEU A 365 15.43 -3.07 -8.21
CA LEU A 365 15.06 -2.99 -6.79
C LEU A 365 15.53 -4.26 -6.05
N VAL A 366 16.15 -4.09 -4.89
CA VAL A 366 16.39 -5.14 -3.90
C VAL A 366 15.56 -4.80 -2.67
N GLY A 367 14.58 -5.62 -2.34
CA GLY A 367 13.61 -5.26 -1.31
C GLY A 367 13.24 -6.43 -0.39
N MET A 368 13.17 -6.16 0.90
CA MET A 368 12.45 -7.02 1.85
C MET A 368 11.08 -6.43 2.20
N ARG A 369 10.85 -5.12 2.05
CA ARG A 369 9.53 -4.52 2.32
C ARG A 369 8.54 -4.84 1.19
N LEU A 370 7.37 -5.41 1.50
CA LEU A 370 6.33 -5.73 0.52
C LEU A 370 5.96 -4.54 -0.39
N HIS A 371 5.70 -3.35 0.17
CA HIS A 371 5.34 -2.18 -0.65
C HIS A 371 6.45 -1.74 -1.60
N SER A 372 7.73 -1.96 -1.26
CA SER A 372 8.82 -1.69 -2.21
C SER A 372 8.69 -2.59 -3.44
N LEU A 373 8.42 -3.89 -3.24
CA LEU A 373 8.27 -4.86 -4.32
C LEU A 373 7.02 -4.60 -5.17
N ILE A 374 5.89 -4.24 -4.53
CA ILE A 374 4.67 -3.87 -5.24
C ILE A 374 4.91 -2.62 -6.10
N TYR A 375 5.60 -1.61 -5.57
CA TYR A 375 5.91 -0.39 -6.32
C TYR A 375 6.82 -0.71 -7.51
N ALA A 376 7.87 -1.53 -7.34
CA ALA A 376 8.73 -1.93 -8.45
C ALA A 376 7.98 -2.70 -9.53
N ALA A 377 7.12 -3.66 -9.15
CA ALA A 377 6.30 -4.39 -10.11
C ALA A 377 5.29 -3.48 -10.82
N ASN A 378 4.64 -2.55 -10.10
CA ASN A 378 3.77 -1.54 -10.70
C ASN A 378 4.54 -0.69 -11.74
N ARG A 379 5.82 -0.39 -11.47
CA ARG A 379 6.72 0.39 -12.33
C ARG A 379 7.49 -0.42 -13.36
N GLU A 380 7.30 -1.74 -13.41
CA GLU A 380 8.03 -2.65 -14.31
C GLU A 380 9.56 -2.49 -14.17
N VAL A 381 9.99 -2.22 -12.93
CA VAL A 381 11.40 -2.20 -12.51
C VAL A 381 11.76 -3.62 -12.08
N PRO A 382 12.80 -4.24 -12.66
CA PRO A 382 13.28 -5.54 -12.20
C PRO A 382 13.50 -5.56 -10.69
N LEU A 383 13.14 -6.66 -10.03
CA LEU A 383 13.18 -6.74 -8.57
C LEU A 383 13.77 -8.07 -8.08
N LEU A 384 14.45 -8.01 -6.94
CA LEU A 384 14.91 -9.15 -6.16
C LEU A 384 14.29 -9.04 -4.76
N GLY A 385 13.38 -9.96 -4.45
CA GLY A 385 12.71 -10.03 -3.16
C GLY A 385 13.49 -10.87 -2.15
N LEU A 386 13.64 -10.35 -0.93
CA LEU A 386 14.24 -11.06 0.20
C LEU A 386 13.15 -11.47 1.19
N SER A 387 12.99 -12.77 1.41
CA SER A 387 11.92 -13.30 2.23
C SER A 387 12.23 -13.23 3.73
N TYR A 388 11.30 -12.65 4.49
CA TYR A 388 11.23 -12.73 5.95
C TYR A 388 9.80 -12.96 6.46
N ASP A 389 8.81 -12.77 5.59
CA ASP A 389 7.39 -12.78 5.88
C ASP A 389 6.67 -13.49 4.72
N PRO A 390 5.74 -14.42 5.00
CA PRO A 390 5.00 -15.17 3.98
C PRO A 390 4.34 -14.30 2.90
N LYS A 391 4.02 -13.04 3.20
CA LYS A 391 3.42 -12.10 2.23
C LYS A 391 4.36 -11.75 1.09
N ILE A 392 5.67 -11.74 1.33
CA ILE A 392 6.68 -11.53 0.29
C ILE A 392 6.68 -12.72 -0.66
N ASP A 393 6.69 -13.94 -0.11
CA ASP A 393 6.66 -15.18 -0.89
C ASP A 393 5.39 -15.26 -1.74
N GLN A 394 4.23 -14.95 -1.15
CA GLN A 394 2.95 -14.94 -1.85
C GLN A 394 2.94 -13.91 -2.98
N PHE A 395 3.49 -12.71 -2.76
CA PHE A 395 3.58 -11.69 -3.80
C PHE A 395 4.48 -12.11 -4.95
N LEU A 396 5.70 -12.59 -4.66
CA LEU A 396 6.63 -13.07 -5.68
C LEU A 396 6.06 -14.25 -6.46
N HIS A 397 5.41 -15.20 -5.79
CA HIS A 397 4.72 -16.31 -6.46
C HIS A 397 3.65 -15.83 -7.44
N ARG A 398 2.88 -14.79 -7.09
CA ARG A 398 1.89 -14.19 -8.00
C ARG A 398 2.53 -13.45 -9.18
N LEU A 399 3.77 -12.99 -9.04
CA LEU A 399 4.58 -12.48 -10.15
C LEU A 399 5.19 -13.60 -11.01
N GLY A 400 5.10 -14.87 -10.59
CA GLY A 400 5.80 -15.97 -11.24
C GLY A 400 7.27 -16.11 -10.82
N ASP A 401 7.67 -15.45 -9.72
CA ASP A 401 9.04 -15.38 -9.24
C ASP A 401 9.21 -16.03 -7.85
N ARG A 402 10.46 -16.10 -7.37
CA ARG A 402 10.82 -16.63 -6.05
C ARG A 402 11.75 -15.66 -5.32
N PRO A 403 11.79 -15.70 -3.98
CA PRO A 403 12.78 -14.93 -3.23
C PRO A 403 14.21 -15.30 -3.65
N ILE A 404 15.08 -14.29 -3.78
CA ILE A 404 16.51 -14.51 -4.05
C ILE A 404 17.24 -15.15 -2.86
N GLY A 405 16.62 -15.05 -1.68
CA GLY A 405 17.09 -15.61 -0.42
C GLY A 405 16.12 -15.29 0.70
N THR A 406 16.40 -15.83 1.88
CA THR A 406 15.70 -15.51 3.11
C THR A 406 16.60 -14.68 4.02
N VAL A 407 16.04 -14.05 5.06
CA VAL A 407 16.83 -13.37 6.10
C VAL A 407 17.83 -14.28 6.82
N ASP A 408 17.61 -15.59 6.78
CA ASP A 408 18.52 -16.57 7.39
C ASP A 408 19.61 -17.05 6.42
N ALA A 409 19.32 -17.04 5.12
CA ALA A 409 20.19 -17.58 4.08
C ALA A 409 20.13 -16.75 2.80
N ILE A 410 21.23 -16.04 2.52
CA ILE A 410 21.47 -15.34 1.25
C ILE A 410 22.75 -15.91 0.65
N ASP A 411 22.65 -16.48 -0.56
CA ASP A 411 23.81 -16.80 -1.38
C ASP A 411 24.31 -15.51 -2.05
N VAL A 412 25.42 -14.99 -1.54
CA VAL A 412 26.03 -13.73 -1.97
C VAL A 412 26.43 -13.75 -3.46
N GLN A 413 26.92 -14.88 -3.97
CA GLN A 413 27.38 -14.97 -5.36
C GLN A 413 26.21 -15.11 -6.31
N HIS A 414 25.23 -15.95 -5.95
CA HIS A 414 24.00 -16.09 -6.73
C HIS A 414 23.23 -14.77 -6.80
N PHE A 415 23.10 -14.08 -5.66
CA PHE A 415 22.48 -12.75 -5.59
C PHE A 415 23.16 -11.76 -6.56
N ALA A 416 24.49 -11.63 -6.47
CA ALA A 416 25.23 -10.68 -7.29
C ALA A 416 25.09 -10.99 -8.79
N ALA A 417 25.24 -12.26 -9.16
CA ALA A 417 25.09 -12.70 -10.55
C ALA A 417 23.67 -12.42 -11.09
N LYS A 418 22.63 -12.68 -10.29
CA LYS A 418 21.24 -12.42 -10.68
C LYS A 418 20.95 -10.93 -10.81
N ALA A 419 21.47 -10.11 -9.90
CA ALA A 419 21.35 -8.67 -9.95
C ALA A 419 22.03 -8.08 -11.19
N VAL A 420 23.25 -8.53 -11.52
CA VAL A 420 23.94 -8.14 -12.77
C VAL A 420 23.11 -8.54 -13.99
N GLN A 421 22.59 -9.77 -14.03
CA GLN A 421 21.73 -10.23 -15.14
C GLN A 421 20.54 -9.29 -15.35
N PHE A 422 19.83 -8.90 -14.29
CA PHE A 422 18.66 -8.03 -14.40
C PHE A 422 19.01 -6.58 -14.79
N ILE A 423 20.19 -6.10 -14.40
CA ILE A 423 20.70 -4.78 -14.80
C ILE A 423 21.12 -4.77 -16.28
N GLU A 424 21.72 -5.85 -16.77
CA GLU A 424 22.21 -5.96 -18.15
C GLU A 424 21.10 -6.26 -19.16
N ASP A 425 20.11 -7.07 -18.76
CA ASP A 425 18.95 -7.42 -19.58
C ASP A 425 17.62 -7.19 -18.84
N PRO A 426 17.25 -5.93 -18.57
CA PRO A 426 15.98 -5.60 -17.93
C PRO A 426 14.78 -5.88 -18.85
N ALA A 427 15.00 -5.95 -20.17
CA ALA A 427 13.94 -6.20 -21.14
C ALA A 427 13.40 -7.63 -21.01
N GLN A 428 14.29 -8.61 -20.87
CA GLN A 428 13.87 -10.00 -20.65
C GLN A 428 13.06 -10.15 -19.37
N TRP A 429 13.49 -9.52 -18.26
CA TRP A 429 12.71 -9.54 -17.02
C TRP A 429 11.31 -8.97 -17.22
N ARG A 430 11.17 -7.84 -17.94
CA ARG A 430 9.84 -7.25 -18.22
C ARG A 430 8.98 -8.19 -19.04
N ILE A 431 9.53 -8.83 -20.07
CA ILE A 431 8.79 -9.80 -20.91
C ILE A 431 8.27 -10.96 -20.05
N ASP A 432 9.12 -11.53 -19.20
CA ASP A 432 8.78 -12.68 -18.37
C ASP A 432 7.65 -12.36 -17.37
N HIS A 433 7.61 -11.13 -16.84
CA HIS A 433 6.68 -10.74 -15.78
C HIS A 433 5.48 -9.91 -16.27
N TYR A 434 5.46 -9.49 -17.53
CA TYR A 434 4.44 -8.59 -18.08
C TYR A 434 3.01 -9.07 -17.84
N SER A 435 2.73 -10.33 -18.19
CA SER A 435 1.39 -10.91 -18.08
C SER A 435 0.90 -11.00 -16.63
N ALA A 436 1.79 -11.34 -15.69
CA ALA A 436 1.51 -11.36 -14.27
C ALA A 436 1.24 -9.95 -13.73
N ILE A 437 2.11 -8.99 -14.04
CA ILE A 437 1.95 -7.58 -13.61
C ILE A 437 0.63 -7.00 -14.12
N ARG A 438 0.28 -7.22 -15.40
CA ARG A 438 -1.01 -6.75 -15.95
C ARG A 438 -2.19 -7.35 -15.23
N ARG A 439 -2.20 -8.67 -15.04
CA ARG A 439 -3.26 -9.38 -14.31
C ARG A 439 -3.42 -8.83 -12.89
N LEU A 440 -2.32 -8.59 -12.18
CA LEU A 440 -2.36 -8.03 -10.83
C LEU A 440 -2.93 -6.60 -10.82
N LYS A 441 -2.60 -5.77 -11.82
CA LYS A 441 -3.20 -4.42 -11.95
C LYS A 441 -4.71 -4.50 -12.20
N GLU A 442 -5.15 -5.38 -13.09
CA GLU A 442 -6.57 -5.60 -13.40
C GLU A 442 -7.33 -6.13 -12.18
N GLU A 443 -6.80 -7.15 -11.50
CA GLU A 443 -7.42 -7.72 -10.30
C GLU A 443 -7.51 -6.70 -9.14
N ALA A 444 -6.54 -5.81 -9.00
CA ALA A 444 -6.55 -4.75 -7.97
C ALA A 444 -7.64 -3.69 -8.20
N ALA A 445 -8.08 -3.51 -9.46
CA ALA A 445 -9.15 -2.59 -9.85
C ALA A 445 -10.55 -3.19 -9.72
N LEU A 446 -10.68 -4.53 -9.73
CA LEU A 446 -11.97 -5.23 -9.65
C LEU A 446 -12.86 -4.75 -8.48
N PRO A 447 -12.36 -4.52 -7.25
CA PRO A 447 -13.22 -4.05 -6.16
C PRO A 447 -13.92 -2.72 -6.48
N ALA A 448 -13.21 -1.76 -7.08
CA ALA A 448 -13.80 -0.48 -7.46
C ALA A 448 -14.90 -0.66 -8.50
N GLN A 449 -14.64 -1.47 -9.54
CA GLN A 449 -15.61 -1.79 -10.59
C GLN A 449 -16.89 -2.42 -10.01
N ARG A 450 -16.73 -3.43 -9.13
CA ARG A 450 -17.86 -4.10 -8.47
C ARG A 450 -18.66 -3.18 -7.56
N ILE A 451 -18.00 -2.27 -6.86
CA ILE A 451 -18.66 -1.30 -5.98
C ILE A 451 -19.50 -0.30 -6.79
N VAL A 452 -18.92 0.26 -7.87
CA VAL A 452 -19.63 1.19 -8.75
C VAL A 452 -20.84 0.49 -9.39
N GLU A 453 -20.64 -0.71 -9.96
CA GLU A 453 -21.71 -1.54 -10.53
C GLU A 453 -22.85 -1.78 -9.52
N ALA A 454 -22.52 -2.27 -8.32
CA ALA A 454 -23.51 -2.54 -7.28
C ALA A 454 -24.28 -1.27 -6.83
N CYS A 455 -23.62 -0.11 -6.74
CA CYS A 455 -24.28 1.14 -6.42
C CYS A 455 -25.24 1.60 -7.51
N LEU A 456 -24.89 1.41 -8.79
CA LEU A 456 -25.76 1.75 -9.92
C LEU A 456 -26.98 0.84 -9.98
N GLU A 457 -26.81 -0.47 -9.76
CA GLU A 457 -27.91 -1.43 -9.68
C GLU A 457 -28.88 -1.09 -8.55
N LEU A 458 -28.37 -0.75 -7.36
CA LEU A 458 -29.19 -0.41 -6.20
C LEU A 458 -29.97 0.89 -6.37
N ARG A 459 -29.48 1.84 -7.17
CA ARG A 459 -30.20 3.08 -7.52
C ARG A 459 -31.25 2.88 -8.62
N GLY A 460 -31.09 1.86 -9.45
CA GLY A 460 -32.06 1.51 -10.49
C GLY A 460 -33.28 0.74 -9.98
N ARG A 461 -33.24 0.28 -8.73
CA ARG A 461 -34.33 -0.39 -8.00
C ARG A 461 -35.09 0.60 -7.15
#